data_AF-A0A0D0K858-F1
#
_entry.id   AF-A0A0D0K858-F1
#
_cell.length_a   1.000
_cell.length_b   1.000
_cell.length_c   1.000
_cell.angle_alpha   90.00
_cell.angle_beta   90.00
_cell.angle_gamma   90.00
#
_symmetry.space_group_name_H-M   'P 1'
#
loop_
_entity.id
_entity.type
_entity.pdbx_description
1 polymer ?
#
loop_
_entity_poly.entity_id
_entity_poly.type
_entity_poly.pdbx_seq_one_letter_code
_entity_poly.pdbx_strand_id
1 'polypeptide(L)'
;MADTEALLAAWSERSDGEAAAWARARPGPSLESVATRISRIPQEFLDERISLRALAGDILAGQISASTFDEDPRVRQGAAIGLWLVASEDVLEPLEPALASGWAALAVDALALRVAPVASPSDWTSDDERRTEAARTFLLWCGFLPAGEDAATAASLLAACDSLARNRALAEAFEGHRHRAEIARKLAEARRKEAAARYSSE
;
A
#
# COMPACT_ATOMS: atom_id res chain seq x y z
N MET A 1 7.68 -14.60 -8.36
CA MET A 1 7.06 -13.33 -7.89
C MET A 1 5.56 -13.47 -8.01
N ALA A 2 4.83 -13.06 -6.98
CA ALA A 2 3.38 -13.16 -6.97
C ALA A 2 2.77 -12.04 -7.82
N ASP A 3 1.64 -12.34 -8.46
CA ASP A 3 0.89 -11.32 -9.17
C ASP A 3 0.29 -10.30 -8.18
N THR A 4 0.25 -9.03 -8.58
CA THR A 4 -0.28 -7.95 -7.75
C THR A 4 -1.75 -8.20 -7.39
N GLU A 5 -2.55 -8.77 -8.31
CA GLU A 5 -3.96 -9.12 -8.01
C GLU A 5 -4.07 -10.20 -6.93
N ALA A 6 -3.19 -11.21 -6.95
CA ALA A 6 -3.17 -12.26 -5.94
C ALA A 6 -2.79 -11.72 -4.55
N LEU A 7 -1.83 -10.80 -4.47
CA LEU A 7 -1.44 -10.15 -3.21
C LEU A 7 -2.58 -9.28 -2.66
N LEU A 8 -3.25 -8.51 -3.52
CA LEU A 8 -4.40 -7.69 -3.13
C LEU A 8 -5.62 -8.54 -2.74
N ALA A 9 -5.83 -9.69 -3.38
CA ALA A 9 -6.88 -10.64 -2.99
C ALA A 9 -6.62 -11.22 -1.60
N ALA A 10 -5.39 -11.68 -1.33
CA ALA A 10 -5.00 -12.17 -0.01
C ALA A 10 -5.16 -11.08 1.08
N TRP A 11 -4.83 -9.82 0.75
CA TRP A 11 -5.09 -8.69 1.63
C TRP A 11 -6.59 -8.47 1.89
N SER A 12 -7.41 -8.53 0.83
CA SER A 12 -8.86 -8.34 0.94
C SER A 12 -9.50 -9.38 1.86
N GLU A 13 -9.07 -10.64 1.78
CA GLU A 13 -9.55 -11.72 2.64
C GLU A 13 -9.12 -11.55 4.10
N ARG A 14 -7.94 -10.96 4.33
CA ARG A 14 -7.33 -10.82 5.66
C ARG A 14 -7.80 -9.60 6.46
N SER A 15 -8.22 -8.54 5.77
CA SER A 15 -8.30 -7.18 6.35
C SER A 15 -9.61 -6.81 7.04
N ASP A 16 -10.68 -7.62 6.92
CA ASP A 16 -12.05 -7.27 7.38
C ASP A 16 -12.61 -5.94 6.79
N GLY A 17 -11.89 -5.33 5.85
CA GLY A 17 -12.26 -4.07 5.19
C GLY A 17 -11.86 -2.80 5.94
N GLU A 18 -11.74 -1.71 5.18
CA GLU A 18 -11.26 -0.41 5.67
C GLU A 18 -12.23 0.25 6.67
N ALA A 19 -13.54 0.04 6.51
CA ALA A 19 -14.54 0.60 7.43
C ALA A 19 -14.35 0.11 8.87
N ALA A 20 -14.02 -1.18 9.05
CA ALA A 20 -13.69 -1.73 10.35
C ALA A 20 -12.40 -1.12 10.92
N ALA A 21 -11.42 -0.83 10.06
CA ALA A 21 -10.18 -0.17 10.44
C ALA A 21 -10.39 1.25 10.96
N TRP A 22 -11.21 2.05 10.27
CA TRP A 22 -11.55 3.38 10.73
C TRP A 22 -12.38 3.37 12.01
N ALA A 23 -13.31 2.42 12.15
CA ALA A 23 -14.16 2.30 13.34
C ALA A 23 -13.37 1.96 14.61
N ARG A 24 -12.26 1.20 14.50
CA ARG A 24 -11.39 0.86 15.64
C ARG A 24 -10.33 1.93 15.94
N ALA A 25 -10.11 2.87 15.03
CA ALA A 25 -8.99 3.79 15.11
C ALA A 25 -9.14 4.76 16.29
N ARG A 26 -8.08 4.88 17.09
CA ARG A 26 -7.97 5.82 18.22
C ARG A 26 -6.76 6.73 18.04
N PRO A 27 -6.64 7.85 18.76
CA PRO A 27 -5.42 8.67 18.72
C PRO A 27 -4.17 7.82 18.98
N GLY A 28 -3.18 7.96 18.11
CA GLY A 28 -1.93 7.20 18.13
C GLY A 28 -0.70 8.10 18.05
N PRO A 29 0.46 7.50 17.76
CA PRO A 29 1.73 8.22 17.65
C PRO A 29 1.72 9.32 16.59
N SER A 30 2.69 10.23 16.67
CA SER A 30 2.90 11.19 15.60
C SER A 30 3.31 10.46 14.32
N LEU A 31 2.80 10.94 13.19
CA LEU A 31 3.18 10.44 11.87
C LEU A 31 4.69 10.57 11.64
N GLU A 32 5.27 11.68 12.08
CA GLU A 32 6.70 11.97 11.94
C GLU A 32 7.58 10.94 12.63
N SER A 33 7.23 10.49 13.85
CA SER A 33 8.02 9.49 14.57
C SER A 33 7.98 8.14 13.86
N VAL A 34 6.84 7.73 13.33
CA VAL A 34 6.72 6.49 12.54
C VAL A 34 7.49 6.61 11.22
N ALA A 35 7.30 7.71 10.49
CA ALA A 35 8.01 7.95 9.23
C ALA A 35 9.54 7.99 9.44
N THR A 36 10.02 8.59 10.53
CA THR A 36 11.45 8.60 10.86
C THR A 36 12.00 7.19 11.10
N ARG A 37 11.21 6.30 11.71
CA ARG A 37 11.63 4.89 11.89
C ARG A 37 11.68 4.14 10.57
N ILE A 38 10.76 4.40 9.64
CA ILE A 38 10.80 3.81 8.28
C ILE A 38 12.08 4.24 7.55
N SER A 39 12.45 5.52 7.60
CA SER A 39 13.65 6.02 6.91
C SER A 39 14.96 5.52 7.51
N ARG A 40 14.93 5.01 8.75
CA ARG A 40 16.10 4.54 9.50
C ARG A 40 16.11 3.02 9.71
N ILE A 41 15.42 2.26 8.88
CA ILE A 41 15.43 0.80 8.98
C ILE A 41 16.86 0.24 8.87
N PRO A 42 17.28 -0.64 9.80
CA PRO A 42 18.56 -1.35 9.68
C PRO A 42 18.56 -2.24 8.43
N GLN A 43 19.68 -2.27 7.70
CA GLN A 43 19.79 -3.04 6.46
C GLN A 43 19.65 -4.55 6.70
N GLU A 44 19.96 -5.00 7.91
CA GLU A 44 19.82 -6.38 8.34
C GLU A 44 18.36 -6.85 8.18
N PHE A 45 17.36 -6.02 8.51
CA PHE A 45 15.94 -6.37 8.31
C PHE A 45 15.59 -6.62 6.83
N LEU A 46 16.32 -5.99 5.90
CA LEU A 46 16.06 -6.08 4.46
C LEU A 46 16.87 -7.21 3.80
N ASP A 47 17.72 -7.92 4.55
CA ASP A 47 18.52 -9.02 4.03
C ASP A 47 17.63 -10.20 3.62
N GLU A 48 17.78 -10.64 2.38
CA GLU A 48 16.98 -11.73 1.80
C GLU A 48 17.17 -13.08 2.49
N ARG A 49 18.25 -13.24 3.27
CA ARG A 49 18.54 -14.46 4.02
C ARG A 49 17.72 -14.57 5.31
N ILE A 50 17.08 -13.48 5.74
CA ILE A 50 16.22 -13.52 6.93
C ILE A 50 14.91 -14.23 6.60
N SER A 51 14.63 -15.27 7.40
CA SER A 51 13.32 -15.92 7.39
C SER A 51 12.27 -14.98 7.95
N LEU A 52 11.37 -14.50 7.08
CA LEU A 52 10.28 -13.62 7.47
C LEU A 52 9.38 -14.25 8.55
N ARG A 53 9.15 -15.56 8.46
CA ARG A 53 8.37 -16.31 9.45
C ARG A 53 9.05 -16.33 10.82
N ALA A 54 10.36 -16.55 10.87
CA ALA A 54 11.11 -16.54 12.14
C ALA A 54 11.11 -15.13 12.74
N LEU A 55 11.40 -14.12 11.93
CA LEU A 55 11.39 -12.71 12.36
C LEU A 55 10.03 -12.28 12.93
N ALA A 56 8.93 -12.67 12.28
CA ALA A 56 7.58 -12.43 12.79
C ALA A 56 7.30 -13.17 14.10
N GLY A 57 7.79 -14.40 14.25
CA GLY A 57 7.70 -15.17 15.48
C GLY A 57 8.43 -14.50 16.65
N ASP A 58 9.64 -14.00 16.40
CA ASP A 58 10.47 -13.34 17.42
C ASP A 58 9.86 -12.00 17.88
N ILE A 59 9.33 -11.21 16.94
CA ILE A 59 8.85 -9.84 17.22
C ILE A 59 7.38 -9.82 17.69
N LEU A 60 6.52 -10.63 17.08
CA LEU A 60 5.07 -10.58 17.32
C LEU A 60 4.58 -11.74 18.20
N ALA A 61 5.45 -12.70 18.57
CA ALA A 61 5.06 -13.97 19.17
C ALA A 61 3.95 -14.69 18.34
N GLY A 62 3.98 -14.54 17.01
CA GLY A 62 2.89 -14.92 16.13
C GLY A 62 3.28 -15.07 14.67
N GLN A 63 2.27 -15.12 13.80
CA GLN A 63 2.44 -15.27 12.35
C GLN A 63 1.78 -14.12 11.61
N ILE A 64 2.32 -13.84 10.42
CA ILE A 64 1.77 -12.90 9.44
C ILE A 64 1.37 -13.66 8.18
N SER A 65 0.29 -13.24 7.55
CA SER A 65 -0.26 -13.88 6.34
C SER A 65 0.71 -13.72 5.17
N ALA A 66 1.42 -12.58 5.13
CA ALA A 66 2.45 -12.26 4.15
C ALA A 66 3.58 -13.29 4.06
N SER A 67 3.81 -14.09 5.11
CA SER A 67 4.80 -15.17 5.09
C SER A 67 4.50 -16.29 4.07
N THR A 68 3.29 -16.34 3.51
CA THR A 68 2.92 -17.24 2.41
C THR A 68 3.53 -16.81 1.07
N PHE A 69 4.00 -15.58 0.97
CA PHE A 69 4.55 -14.98 -0.25
C PHE A 69 5.99 -14.47 -0.04
N ASP A 70 6.77 -15.10 0.85
CA ASP A 70 8.13 -14.65 1.21
C ASP A 70 9.14 -14.67 0.04
N GLU A 71 8.87 -15.48 -0.98
CA GLU A 71 9.58 -15.52 -2.26
C GLU A 71 9.41 -14.23 -3.09
N ASP A 72 8.43 -13.38 -2.80
CA ASP A 72 8.31 -12.07 -3.44
C ASP A 72 9.11 -11.01 -2.66
N PRO A 73 10.17 -10.41 -3.24
CA PRO A 73 10.99 -9.44 -2.55
C PRO A 73 10.22 -8.23 -2.02
N ARG A 74 9.16 -7.79 -2.73
CA ARG A 74 8.33 -6.66 -2.32
C ARG A 74 7.59 -6.97 -1.02
N VAL A 75 6.98 -8.16 -0.96
CA VAL A 75 6.26 -8.63 0.23
C VAL A 75 7.23 -8.76 1.39
N ARG A 76 8.39 -9.40 1.17
CA ARG A 76 9.41 -9.59 2.20
C ARG A 76 9.90 -8.28 2.78
N GLN A 77 10.27 -7.32 1.93
CA GLN A 77 10.75 -6.01 2.37
C GLN A 77 9.65 -5.20 3.06
N GLY A 78 8.42 -5.19 2.51
CA GLY A 78 7.30 -4.48 3.13
C GLY A 78 6.96 -5.03 4.52
N ALA A 79 6.97 -6.36 4.67
CA ALA A 79 6.74 -7.01 5.95
C ALA A 79 7.89 -6.75 6.94
N ALA A 80 9.14 -6.81 6.48
CA ALA A 80 10.31 -6.50 7.31
C ALA A 80 10.29 -5.06 7.84
N ILE A 81 9.87 -4.09 7.02
CA ILE A 81 9.68 -2.71 7.48
C ILE A 81 8.62 -2.62 8.57
N GLY A 82 7.48 -3.30 8.40
CA GLY A 82 6.44 -3.35 9.44
C GLY A 82 6.93 -4.01 10.74
N LEU A 83 7.71 -5.08 10.63
CA LEU A 83 8.29 -5.78 11.79
C LEU A 83 9.32 -4.91 12.50
N TRP A 84 10.14 -4.16 11.76
CA TRP A 84 11.04 -3.15 12.33
C TRP A 84 10.28 -2.08 13.10
N LEU A 85 9.15 -1.58 12.59
CA LEU A 85 8.36 -0.57 13.30
C LEU A 85 7.92 -1.05 14.69
N VAL A 86 7.56 -2.32 14.82
CA VAL A 86 7.22 -2.93 16.12
C VAL A 86 8.47 -3.14 16.98
N ALA A 87 9.49 -3.83 16.46
CA ALA A 87 10.71 -4.14 17.20
C ALA A 87 11.49 -2.89 17.65
N SER A 88 11.40 -1.81 16.88
CA SER A 88 12.09 -0.56 17.20
C SER A 88 11.60 0.10 18.49
N GLU A 89 10.44 -0.28 19.04
CA GLU A 89 10.01 0.19 20.37
C GLU A 89 10.86 -0.35 21.52
N ASP A 90 11.51 -1.50 21.34
CA ASP A 90 12.42 -2.07 22.34
C ASP A 90 13.86 -1.57 22.20
N VAL A 91 14.19 -0.95 21.06
CA VAL A 91 15.54 -0.49 20.71
C VAL A 91 15.68 1.03 20.79
N LEU A 92 14.62 1.75 20.44
CA LEU A 92 14.54 3.21 20.46
C LEU A 92 13.60 3.67 21.59
N GLU A 93 13.48 4.98 21.77
CA GLU A 93 12.44 5.53 22.64
C GLU A 93 11.05 5.05 22.16
N PRO A 94 10.24 4.40 23.03
CA PRO A 94 8.92 3.89 22.68
C PRO A 94 8.01 4.96 22.06
N LEU A 95 7.09 4.55 21.19
CA LEU A 95 6.08 5.50 20.69
C LEU A 95 5.00 5.66 21.74
N GLU A 96 4.38 6.83 21.76
CA GLU A 96 3.27 7.14 22.66
C GLU A 96 2.01 7.43 21.85
N PRO A 97 0.97 6.58 21.94
CA PRO A 97 0.94 5.24 22.56
C PRO A 97 1.73 4.18 21.78
N ALA A 98 2.14 3.10 22.45
CA ALA A 98 2.91 2.03 21.83
C ALA A 98 2.18 1.36 20.66
N LEU A 99 2.93 0.95 19.63
CA LEU A 99 2.43 0.24 18.44
C LEU A 99 2.07 -1.22 18.76
N ALA A 100 2.76 -1.83 19.72
CA ALA A 100 2.52 -3.17 20.21
C ALA A 100 1.06 -3.32 20.72
N SER A 101 0.17 -3.60 19.79
CA SER A 101 -1.27 -3.78 19.97
C SER A 101 -1.68 -5.12 19.37
N GLY A 102 -2.91 -5.56 19.63
CA GLY A 102 -3.47 -6.78 19.03
C GLY A 102 -3.56 -6.78 17.50
N TRP A 103 -3.23 -5.67 16.83
CA TRP A 103 -3.37 -5.49 15.39
C TRP A 103 -2.04 -5.34 14.64
N ALA A 104 -0.89 -5.42 15.32
CA ALA A 104 0.42 -5.24 14.69
C ALA A 104 0.67 -6.21 13.52
N ALA A 105 0.30 -7.49 13.66
CA ALA A 105 0.40 -8.47 12.58
C ALA A 105 -0.44 -8.08 11.34
N LEU A 106 -1.62 -7.50 11.54
CA LEU A 106 -2.47 -7.02 10.46
C LEU A 106 -1.88 -5.78 9.76
N ALA A 107 -1.22 -4.89 10.51
CA ALA A 107 -0.52 -3.75 9.95
C ALA A 107 0.71 -4.14 9.13
N VAL A 108 1.45 -5.16 9.57
CA VAL A 108 2.53 -5.77 8.79
C VAL A 108 1.99 -6.36 7.49
N ASP A 109 0.89 -7.12 7.56
CA ASP A 109 0.22 -7.66 6.37
C ASP A 109 -0.26 -6.54 5.43
N ALA A 110 -0.74 -5.41 5.95
CA ALA A 110 -1.16 -4.26 5.14
C ALA A 110 0.00 -3.68 4.32
N LEU A 111 1.17 -3.47 4.94
CA LEU A 111 2.34 -3.00 4.22
C LEU A 111 2.77 -4.00 3.14
N ALA A 112 2.84 -5.28 3.50
CA ALA A 112 3.38 -6.32 2.64
C ALA A 112 2.45 -6.70 1.47
N LEU A 113 1.14 -6.74 1.68
CA LEU A 113 0.16 -7.27 0.73
C LEU A 113 -0.68 -6.18 0.05
N ARG A 114 -0.80 -4.99 0.64
CA ARG A 114 -1.56 -3.87 0.06
C ARG A 114 -0.67 -2.80 -0.56
N VAL A 115 0.37 -2.35 0.14
CA VAL A 115 1.19 -1.20 -0.29
C VAL A 115 2.35 -1.63 -1.18
N ALA A 116 3.14 -2.62 -0.74
CA ALA A 116 4.34 -3.07 -1.46
C ALA A 116 4.10 -3.51 -2.92
N PRO A 117 2.94 -4.09 -3.30
CA PRO A 117 2.67 -4.44 -4.70
C PRO A 117 2.51 -3.24 -5.64
N VAL A 118 2.19 -2.05 -5.11
CA VAL A 118 1.86 -0.83 -5.89
C VAL A 118 2.78 0.36 -5.61
N ALA A 119 3.57 0.30 -4.53
CA ALA A 119 4.61 1.27 -4.19
C ALA A 119 5.80 0.50 -3.59
N SER A 120 6.97 0.57 -4.23
CA SER A 120 8.14 -0.23 -3.85
C SER A 120 8.59 0.10 -2.41
N PRO A 121 8.89 -0.91 -1.57
CA PRO A 121 9.44 -0.67 -0.23
C PRO A 121 10.72 0.18 -0.20
N SER A 122 11.54 0.15 -1.27
CA SER A 122 12.69 1.05 -1.43
C SER A 122 12.29 2.52 -1.36
N ASP A 123 11.19 2.86 -2.00
CA ASP A 123 10.71 4.24 -2.12
C ASP A 123 10.21 4.76 -0.78
N TRP A 124 9.76 3.88 0.13
CA TRP A 124 9.33 4.29 1.46
C TRP A 124 10.50 4.85 2.28
N THR A 125 11.73 4.44 1.97
CA THR A 125 12.93 4.97 2.63
C THR A 125 13.43 6.26 1.98
N SER A 126 13.31 6.40 0.66
CA SER A 126 13.90 7.50 -0.11
C SER A 126 12.93 8.63 -0.50
N ASP A 127 11.62 8.37 -0.52
CA ASP A 127 10.57 9.31 -0.96
C ASP A 127 9.60 9.61 0.19
N ASP A 128 9.44 10.90 0.50
CA ASP A 128 8.65 11.33 1.66
C ASP A 128 7.14 11.05 1.47
N GLU A 129 6.62 11.08 0.24
CA GLU A 129 5.22 10.81 -0.05
C GLU A 129 4.91 9.31 0.12
N ARG A 130 5.79 8.44 -0.39
CA ARG A 130 5.67 6.98 -0.21
C ARG A 130 5.88 6.57 1.24
N ARG A 131 6.81 7.23 1.95
CA ARG A 131 6.99 7.03 3.39
C ARG A 131 5.74 7.40 4.18
N THR A 132 5.10 8.51 3.80
CA THR A 132 3.86 8.99 4.41
C THR A 132 2.71 8.00 4.18
N GLU A 133 2.55 7.48 2.96
CA GLU A 133 1.56 6.43 2.67
C GLU A 133 1.78 5.20 3.56
N ALA A 134 3.01 4.69 3.62
CA ALA A 134 3.35 3.52 4.41
C ALA A 134 3.08 3.75 5.90
N ALA A 135 3.53 4.88 6.47
CA ALA A 135 3.32 5.21 7.88
C ALA A 135 1.83 5.37 8.23
N ARG A 136 1.05 6.07 7.40
CA ARG A 136 -0.41 6.24 7.61
C ARG A 136 -1.14 4.91 7.51
N THR A 137 -0.80 4.09 6.51
CA THR A 137 -1.37 2.75 6.33
C THR A 137 -1.07 1.89 7.55
N PHE A 138 0.19 1.84 7.98
CA PHE A 138 0.59 1.05 9.14
C PHE A 138 -0.17 1.48 10.40
N LEU A 139 -0.26 2.79 10.68
CA LEU A 139 -1.00 3.31 11.83
C LEU A 139 -2.48 2.92 11.80
N LEU A 140 -3.18 3.13 10.67
CA LEU A 140 -4.58 2.74 10.53
C LEU A 140 -4.79 1.25 10.82
N TRP A 141 -3.88 0.42 10.30
CA TRP A 141 -3.98 -1.03 10.47
C TRP A 141 -3.56 -1.52 11.86
N CYS A 142 -2.77 -0.74 12.60
CA CYS A 142 -2.56 -0.88 14.05
C CYS A 142 -3.74 -0.36 14.88
N GLY A 143 -4.75 0.28 14.27
CA GLY A 143 -5.90 0.86 14.96
C GLY A 143 -5.63 2.26 15.50
N PHE A 144 -4.77 3.03 14.83
CA PHE A 144 -4.38 4.37 15.22
C PHE A 144 -4.68 5.43 14.14
N LEU A 145 -5.03 6.62 14.59
CA LEU A 145 -4.96 7.86 13.84
C LEU A 145 -3.63 8.55 14.19
N PRO A 146 -2.97 9.26 13.26
CA PRO A 146 -1.83 10.10 13.61
C PRO A 146 -2.18 11.11 14.72
N ALA A 147 -1.23 11.37 15.61
CA ALA A 147 -1.41 12.32 16.71
C ALA A 147 -1.92 13.69 16.20
N GLY A 148 -2.99 14.19 16.80
CA GLY A 148 -3.59 15.48 16.46
C GLY A 148 -4.55 15.48 15.26
N GLU A 149 -4.72 14.34 14.57
CA GLU A 149 -5.69 14.19 13.49
C GLU A 149 -7.00 13.58 14.00
N ASP A 150 -8.14 14.10 13.51
CA ASP A 150 -9.42 13.42 13.63
C ASP A 150 -9.61 12.39 12.49
N ALA A 151 -10.63 11.54 12.61
CA ALA A 151 -10.86 10.47 11.64
C ALA A 151 -11.11 10.98 10.21
N ALA A 152 -11.80 12.12 10.07
CA ALA A 152 -12.10 12.70 8.76
C ALA A 152 -10.83 13.22 8.08
N THR A 153 -9.98 13.92 8.83
CA THR A 153 -8.69 14.44 8.37
C THR A 153 -7.75 13.30 8.00
N ALA A 154 -7.60 12.31 8.87
CA ALA A 154 -6.74 11.16 8.62
C ALA A 154 -7.17 10.37 7.36
N ALA A 155 -8.49 10.16 7.17
CA ALA A 155 -9.01 9.50 5.99
C ALA A 155 -8.76 10.30 4.71
N SER A 156 -9.00 11.61 4.74
CA SER A 156 -8.73 12.51 3.62
C SER A 156 -7.25 12.50 3.21
N LEU A 157 -6.35 12.59 4.20
CA LEU A 157 -4.91 12.62 3.95
C LEU A 157 -4.36 11.25 3.49
N LEU A 158 -4.89 10.13 4.01
CA LEU A 158 -4.52 8.81 3.51
C LEU A 158 -4.98 8.62 2.06
N ALA A 159 -6.23 9.00 1.73
CA ALA A 159 -6.76 8.92 0.37
C ALA A 159 -5.94 9.77 -0.62
N ALA A 160 -5.42 10.92 -0.18
CA ALA A 160 -4.61 11.79 -1.01
C ALA A 160 -3.26 11.15 -1.43
N CYS A 161 -2.70 10.25 -0.61
CA CYS A 161 -1.40 9.61 -0.89
C CYS A 161 -1.48 8.13 -1.32
N ASP A 162 -2.68 7.55 -1.42
CA ASP A 162 -2.91 6.13 -1.74
C ASP A 162 -2.52 5.80 -3.20
N SER A 163 -1.41 5.08 -3.33
CA SER A 163 -0.86 4.62 -4.60
C SER A 163 -1.82 3.67 -5.32
N LEU A 164 -2.59 2.85 -4.59
CA LEU A 164 -3.56 1.93 -5.18
C LEU A 164 -4.68 2.71 -5.86
N ALA A 165 -5.20 3.74 -5.19
CA ALA A 165 -6.23 4.62 -5.74
C ALA A 165 -5.70 5.40 -6.96
N ARG A 166 -4.49 5.96 -6.84
CA ARG A 166 -3.82 6.68 -7.94
C ARG A 166 -3.63 5.78 -9.18
N ASN A 167 -3.13 4.56 -8.99
CA ASN A 167 -2.88 3.63 -10.09
C ASN A 167 -4.18 3.21 -10.79
N ARG A 168 -5.26 2.99 -10.02
CA ARG A 168 -6.59 2.70 -10.56
C ARG A 168 -7.13 3.85 -11.41
N ALA A 169 -7.07 5.08 -10.89
CA ALA A 169 -7.52 6.27 -11.61
C ALA A 169 -6.74 6.50 -12.93
N LEU A 170 -5.43 6.24 -12.92
CA LEU A 170 -4.61 6.30 -14.13
C LEU A 170 -5.04 5.25 -15.16
N ALA A 171 -5.24 3.99 -14.74
CA ALA A 171 -5.68 2.93 -15.63
C ALA A 171 -7.05 3.24 -16.27
N GLU A 172 -8.01 3.70 -15.47
CA GLU A 172 -9.33 4.13 -15.95
C GLU A 172 -9.24 5.28 -16.97
N ALA A 173 -8.36 6.27 -16.72
CA ALA A 173 -8.15 7.37 -17.65
C ALA A 173 -7.56 6.89 -18.98
N PHE A 174 -6.57 6.00 -18.96
CA PHE A 174 -5.97 5.43 -20.17
C PHE A 174 -6.99 4.65 -21.00
N GLU A 175 -7.84 3.85 -20.37
CA GLU A 175 -8.91 3.13 -21.05
C GLU A 175 -9.93 4.08 -21.69
N GLY A 176 -10.30 5.16 -21.01
CA GLY A 176 -11.13 6.22 -21.58
C GLY A 176 -10.49 6.89 -22.81
N HIS A 177 -9.18 7.14 -22.78
CA HIS A 177 -8.44 7.67 -23.93
C HIS A 177 -8.42 6.68 -25.11
N ARG A 178 -8.15 5.41 -24.84
CA ARG A 178 -8.15 4.34 -25.85
C ARG A 178 -9.51 4.22 -26.53
N HIS A 179 -10.58 4.20 -25.75
CA HIS A 179 -11.95 4.12 -26.27
C HIS A 179 -12.31 5.30 -27.18
N ARG A 180 -11.98 6.54 -26.77
CA ARG A 180 -12.20 7.75 -27.59
C ARG A 180 -11.43 7.70 -28.91
N ALA A 181 -10.19 7.22 -28.90
CA ALA A 181 -9.38 7.07 -30.11
C ALA A 181 -9.98 6.05 -31.09
N GLU A 182 -10.51 4.94 -30.59
CA GLU A 182 -11.20 3.94 -31.41
C GLU A 182 -12.47 4.50 -32.07
N ILE A 183 -13.29 5.26 -31.33
CA ILE A 183 -14.47 5.93 -31.87
C ILE A 183 -14.07 6.91 -32.98
N ALA A 184 -13.06 7.74 -32.73
CA ALA A 184 -12.58 8.70 -33.73
C ALA A 184 -12.10 8.00 -35.02
N ARG A 185 -11.38 6.88 -34.88
CA ARG A 185 -10.94 6.05 -36.01
C ARG A 185 -12.13 5.48 -36.79
N LYS A 186 -13.13 4.92 -36.10
CA LYS A 186 -14.35 4.38 -36.74
C LYS A 186 -15.13 5.45 -37.49
N LEU A 187 -15.28 6.64 -36.91
CA LEU A 187 -15.94 7.79 -37.55
C LEU A 187 -15.18 8.28 -38.78
N ALA A 188 -13.84 8.38 -38.71
CA ALA A 188 -13.01 8.77 -39.85
C ALA A 188 -13.08 7.73 -40.98
N GLU A 189 -13.12 6.44 -40.66
CA GLU A 189 -13.30 5.37 -41.64
C GLU A 189 -14.68 5.41 -42.31
N ALA A 190 -15.74 5.62 -41.53
CA ALA A 190 -17.09 5.78 -42.06
C ALA A 190 -17.18 6.98 -43.02
N ARG A 191 -16.64 8.14 -42.63
CA ARG A 191 -16.59 9.34 -43.50
C ARG A 191 -15.82 9.09 -44.79
N ARG A 192 -14.70 8.36 -44.75
CA ARG A 192 -13.95 7.99 -45.97
C ARG A 192 -14.77 7.09 -46.88
N LYS A 193 -15.48 6.10 -46.33
CA LYS A 193 -16.36 5.20 -47.11
C LYS A 193 -17.51 5.96 -47.76
N GLU A 194 -18.15 6.87 -47.03
CA GLU A 194 -19.22 7.73 -47.57
C GLU A 194 -18.72 8.65 -48.69
N ALA A 195 -17.56 9.28 -48.52
CA ALA A 195 -16.96 10.13 -49.55
C ALA A 195 -16.62 9.36 -50.83
N ALA A 196 -16.04 8.16 -50.69
CA ALA A 196 -15.73 7.28 -51.82
C ALA A 196 -16.99 6.80 -52.56
N ALA A 197 -18.06 6.47 -51.82
CA ALA A 197 -19.33 6.06 -52.40
C ALA A 197 -20.01 7.19 -53.21
N ARG A 198 -19.93 8.44 -52.74
CA ARG A 198 -20.49 9.60 -53.47
C ARG A 198 -19.74 9.92 -54.75
N TYR A 199 -18.41 9.78 -54.77
CA TYR A 199 -17.60 10.06 -55.95
C TYR A 199 -17.68 8.97 -57.03
N SER A 200 -18.11 7.75 -56.67
CA SER A 200 -18.28 6.63 -57.60
C SER A 200 -19.66 6.57 -58.25
N SER A 201 -20.60 7.44 -57.85
CA SER A 201 -21.99 7.46 -58.34
C SER A 201 -22.30 8.63 -59.29
N GLU A 202 -21.30 9.44 -59.65
CA GLU A 202 -21.32 10.39 -60.79
C GLU A 202 -20.63 9.76 -62.01
#